data_AF-Q8TH52-F1
#
_entry.id   AF-Q8TH52-F1
#
_cell.length_a   1.000
_cell.length_b   1.000
_cell.length_c   1.000
_cell.angle_alpha   90.00
_cell.angle_beta   90.00
_cell.angle_gamma   90.00
#
_symmetry.space_group_name_H-M   'P 1'
#
loop_
_entity.id
_entity.type
_entity.pdbx_description
1 polymer ?
#
loop_
_entity_poly.entity_id
_entity_poly.type
_entity_poly.pdbx_seq_one_letter_code
_entity_poly.pdbx_strand_id
1 'polypeptide(L)'
;MEKMKVPSMIETKVTSSLKGSVLDLIQNDYQFIAGDKIQEMFANDLVEVVRKSYREPWKLEVGQILWYGAKASEKPNYGKNSKKTPLTPIVLTLISKDDLEMKKEGYSDREIMETKVVRIFKEAYEQEALLTHSDMAYLLNVSTGTVSKQAKEYMQRTGEILPTRGIIHDIGRAVTHKRIILNLYIKGYQTPDIARMTNHTQEACDRYIKAYKKVEKLSKTMKSEEIAQILGMGKSLVEEYIRILNEEE
;
A
#
# COMPACT_ATOMS: atom_id res chain seq x y z
N MET A 1 -18.17 -2.80 27.73
CA MET A 1 -17.85 -2.74 26.29
C MET A 1 -16.63 -1.86 26.11
N GLU A 2 -15.50 -2.45 25.75
CA GLU A 2 -14.31 -1.70 25.37
C GLU A 2 -14.63 -0.92 24.09
N LYS A 3 -14.40 0.40 24.07
CA LYS A 3 -14.70 1.22 22.88
C LYS A 3 -13.81 0.72 21.74
N MET A 4 -14.42 0.23 20.65
CA MET A 4 -13.67 -0.09 19.43
C MET A 4 -12.94 1.16 18.94
N LYS A 5 -11.60 1.08 18.87
CA LYS A 5 -10.75 2.18 18.43
C LYS A 5 -10.74 2.22 16.90
N VAL A 6 -11.38 3.24 16.32
CA VAL A 6 -11.34 3.49 14.86
C VAL A 6 -9.90 3.85 14.46
N PRO A 7 -9.33 3.25 13.39
CA PRO A 7 -8.02 3.66 12.90
C PRO A 7 -8.05 5.12 12.46
N SER A 8 -7.11 5.93 12.96
CA SER A 8 -7.09 7.39 12.73
C SER A 8 -7.10 7.79 11.26
N MET A 9 -6.51 6.96 10.39
CA MET A 9 -6.50 7.20 8.94
C MET A 9 -7.89 7.08 8.33
N ILE A 10 -8.71 6.11 8.78
CA ILE A 10 -10.09 5.92 8.32
C ILE A 10 -10.95 7.10 8.75
N GLU A 11 -10.85 7.48 10.01
CA GLU A 11 -11.54 8.66 10.54
C GLU A 11 -11.16 9.94 9.77
N THR A 12 -9.87 10.12 9.46
CA THR A 12 -9.39 11.28 8.68
C THR A 12 -9.96 11.30 7.27
N LYS A 13 -10.03 10.15 6.58
CA LYS A 13 -10.57 10.05 5.22
C LYS A 13 -12.06 10.39 5.17
N VAL A 14 -12.83 9.94 6.16
CA VAL A 14 -14.29 10.18 6.20
C VAL A 14 -14.61 11.61 6.65
N THR A 15 -13.87 12.16 7.61
CA THR A 15 -14.22 13.45 8.23
C THR A 15 -13.50 14.67 7.63
N SER A 16 -12.37 14.45 6.95
CA SER A 16 -11.42 15.53 6.63
C SER A 16 -10.81 15.43 5.22
N SER A 17 -11.30 14.57 4.33
CA SER A 17 -10.69 14.35 3.00
C SER A 17 -10.67 15.60 2.12
N LEU A 18 -11.82 16.20 1.81
CA LEU A 18 -11.89 17.45 1.03
C LEU A 18 -11.12 18.58 1.73
N LYS A 19 -11.39 18.76 3.03
CA LYS A 19 -10.72 19.78 3.84
C LYS A 19 -9.20 19.63 3.79
N GLY A 20 -8.69 18.40 3.82
CA GLY A 20 -7.27 18.08 3.70
C GLY A 20 -6.72 18.47 2.34
N SER A 21 -7.40 18.11 1.24
CA SER A 21 -6.98 18.50 -0.11
C SER A 21 -6.93 20.02 -0.30
N VAL A 22 -7.88 20.76 0.28
CA VAL A 22 -7.88 22.23 0.24
C VAL A 22 -6.74 22.82 1.09
N LEU A 23 -6.45 22.25 2.26
CA LEU A 23 -5.33 22.70 3.09
C LEU A 23 -3.98 22.44 2.42
N ASP A 24 -3.80 21.28 1.78
CA ASP A 24 -2.59 20.95 1.02
C ASP A 24 -2.38 21.95 -0.13
N LEU A 25 -3.44 22.32 -0.86
CA LEU A 25 -3.38 23.36 -1.90
C LEU A 25 -2.89 24.70 -1.34
N ILE A 26 -3.50 25.17 -0.24
CA ILE A 26 -3.12 26.46 0.36
C ILE A 26 -1.65 26.45 0.82
N GLN A 27 -1.22 25.39 1.49
CA GLN A 27 0.13 25.34 2.08
C GLN A 27 1.24 25.24 1.05
N ASN A 28 1.00 24.50 -0.04
CA ASN A 28 1.99 24.31 -1.08
C ASN A 28 2.00 25.45 -2.09
N ASP A 29 0.83 25.99 -2.44
CA ASP A 29 0.69 26.85 -3.62
C ASP A 29 0.30 28.30 -3.27
N TYR A 30 -0.21 28.56 -2.04
CA TYR A 30 -0.74 29.89 -1.66
C TYR A 30 -0.39 30.31 -0.21
N GLN A 31 0.86 30.72 0.02
CA GLN A 31 1.29 31.24 1.32
C GLN A 31 0.82 32.68 1.61
N PHE A 32 0.44 33.45 0.57
CA PHE A 32 -0.13 34.79 0.70
C PHE A 32 -1.18 35.01 -0.41
N ILE A 33 -2.45 35.17 -0.04
CA ILE A 33 -3.53 35.44 -1.01
C ILE A 33 -3.76 36.96 -1.04
N ALA A 34 -3.06 37.66 -1.92
CA ALA A 34 -3.27 39.10 -2.14
C ALA A 34 -3.27 39.44 -3.63
N GLY A 35 -4.21 40.31 -4.02
CA GLY A 35 -4.42 40.75 -5.40
C GLY A 35 -5.29 39.79 -6.22
N ASP A 36 -6.06 40.36 -7.15
CA ASP A 36 -7.13 39.68 -7.89
C ASP A 36 -6.64 38.45 -8.66
N LYS A 37 -5.42 38.49 -9.21
CA LYS A 37 -4.84 37.37 -9.98
C LYS A 37 -4.57 36.13 -9.11
N ILE A 38 -4.07 36.32 -7.88
CA ILE A 38 -3.81 35.18 -6.97
C ILE A 38 -5.15 34.62 -6.46
N GLN A 39 -6.15 35.47 -6.25
CA GLN A 39 -7.50 35.04 -5.87
C GLN A 39 -8.17 34.21 -6.98
N GLU A 40 -8.03 34.61 -8.24
CA GLU A 40 -8.56 33.87 -9.39
C GLU A 40 -7.86 32.50 -9.56
N MET A 41 -6.53 32.46 -9.43
CA MET A 41 -5.79 31.19 -9.47
C MET A 41 -6.22 30.26 -8.34
N PHE A 42 -6.33 30.77 -7.10
CA PHE A 42 -6.83 29.98 -5.96
C PHE A 42 -8.26 29.48 -6.18
N ALA A 43 -9.15 30.32 -6.73
CA ALA A 43 -10.52 29.93 -7.01
C ALA A 43 -10.60 28.80 -8.06
N ASN A 44 -9.80 28.89 -9.12
CA ASN A 44 -9.70 27.84 -10.13
C ASN A 44 -9.19 26.51 -9.56
N ASP A 45 -8.11 26.57 -8.77
CA ASP A 45 -7.54 25.38 -8.14
C ASP A 45 -8.48 24.77 -7.10
N LEU A 46 -9.20 25.59 -6.33
CA LEU A 46 -10.23 25.13 -5.39
C LEU A 46 -11.39 24.44 -6.13
N VAL A 47 -11.85 25.01 -7.23
CA VAL A 47 -12.88 24.39 -8.09
C VAL A 47 -12.36 23.06 -8.64
N GLU A 48 -11.10 22.98 -9.03
CA GLU A 48 -10.48 21.72 -9.49
C GLU A 48 -10.39 20.69 -8.35
N VAL A 49 -9.98 21.09 -7.15
CA VAL A 49 -9.98 20.24 -5.95
C VAL A 49 -11.38 19.71 -5.69
N VAL A 50 -12.41 20.56 -5.69
CA VAL A 50 -13.81 20.15 -5.48
C VAL A 50 -14.27 19.19 -6.59
N ARG A 51 -13.98 19.47 -7.86
CA ARG A 51 -14.31 18.58 -8.99
C ARG A 51 -13.62 17.22 -8.90
N LYS A 52 -12.36 17.17 -8.45
CA LYS A 52 -11.62 15.92 -8.21
C LYS A 52 -12.20 15.18 -7.00
N SER A 53 -12.44 15.90 -5.91
CA SER A 53 -12.92 15.38 -4.63
C SER A 53 -14.35 14.86 -4.66
N TYR A 54 -15.19 15.46 -5.49
CA TYR A 54 -16.52 15.02 -5.82
C TYR A 54 -16.54 14.77 -7.32
N ARG A 55 -15.97 13.63 -7.75
CA ARG A 55 -16.32 13.14 -9.08
C ARG A 55 -17.83 13.10 -9.16
N GLU A 56 -18.34 13.71 -10.21
CA GLU A 56 -19.74 13.72 -10.58
C GLU A 56 -20.39 12.36 -10.29
N PRO A 57 -21.33 12.26 -9.33
CA PRO A 57 -21.88 10.97 -8.89
C PRO A 57 -22.46 10.12 -10.03
N TRP A 58 -22.89 10.75 -11.13
CA TRP A 58 -23.38 10.10 -12.34
C TRP A 58 -22.31 9.43 -13.19
N LYS A 59 -21.01 9.60 -12.86
CA LYS A 59 -19.89 8.87 -13.49
C LYS A 59 -19.53 7.59 -12.74
N LEU A 60 -20.19 7.27 -11.63
CA LEU A 60 -19.99 6.02 -10.92
C LEU A 60 -20.88 4.94 -11.53
N GLU A 61 -20.28 3.80 -11.85
CA GLU A 61 -21.03 2.61 -12.25
C GLU A 61 -21.60 1.89 -11.03
N VAL A 62 -22.63 1.07 -11.25
CA VAL A 62 -23.23 0.24 -10.18
C VAL A 62 -22.16 -0.68 -9.59
N GLY A 63 -22.06 -0.71 -8.25
CA GLY A 63 -21.06 -1.51 -7.53
C GLY A 63 -19.74 -0.78 -7.26
N GLN A 64 -19.60 0.48 -7.71
CA GLN A 64 -18.45 1.32 -7.42
C GLN A 64 -18.69 2.27 -6.24
N ILE A 65 -17.61 2.72 -5.61
CA ILE A 65 -17.60 3.71 -4.53
C ILE A 65 -16.50 4.76 -4.76
N LEU A 66 -16.79 6.01 -4.41
CA LEU A 66 -15.77 7.05 -4.28
C LEU A 66 -15.10 6.93 -2.91
N TRP A 67 -13.77 6.77 -2.91
CA TRP A 67 -12.95 6.67 -1.71
C TRP A 67 -11.72 7.58 -1.79
N TYR A 68 -10.95 7.66 -0.71
CA TYR A 68 -9.68 8.38 -0.68
C TYR A 68 -8.54 7.43 -0.34
N GLY A 69 -7.49 7.41 -1.18
CA GLY A 69 -6.24 6.71 -0.90
C GLY A 69 -5.13 7.68 -0.50
N ALA A 70 -4.06 7.19 0.11
CA ALA A 70 -2.86 7.99 0.34
C ALA A 70 -2.11 8.15 -0.99
N LYS A 71 -1.63 9.35 -1.33
CA LYS A 71 -0.95 9.58 -2.62
C LYS A 71 0.28 8.68 -2.77
N ALA A 72 0.39 7.97 -3.90
CA ALA A 72 1.45 6.97 -4.13
C ALA A 72 2.84 7.61 -4.21
N SER A 73 2.95 8.77 -4.85
CA SER A 73 4.19 9.53 -5.01
C SER A 73 4.79 10.05 -3.70
N GLU A 74 4.02 10.01 -2.62
CA GLU A 74 4.40 10.63 -1.36
C GLU A 74 5.40 9.76 -0.59
N LYS A 75 6.58 10.30 -0.26
CA LYS A 75 7.55 9.57 0.57
C LYS A 75 7.13 9.62 2.05
N PRO A 76 7.10 8.47 2.76
CA PRO A 76 6.92 8.48 4.21
C PRO A 76 8.10 9.21 4.85
N ASN A 77 7.81 10.16 5.75
CA ASN A 77 8.81 10.87 6.51
C ASN A 77 8.54 10.74 8.01
N TYR A 78 9.61 10.73 8.81
CA TYR A 78 9.52 10.59 10.26
C TYR A 78 8.67 11.73 10.85
N GLY A 79 7.57 11.39 11.53
CA GLY A 79 6.64 12.37 12.12
C GLY A 79 5.41 12.74 11.28
N LYS A 80 5.26 12.23 10.05
CA LYS A 80 3.98 12.37 9.30
C LYS A 80 2.93 11.44 9.89
N ASN A 81 1.86 12.03 10.43
CA ASN A 81 0.70 11.31 10.94
C ASN A 81 -0.42 11.27 9.88
N SER A 82 -1.53 10.59 10.19
CA SER A 82 -2.67 10.44 9.27
C SER A 82 -3.21 11.79 8.76
N LYS A 83 -3.12 12.85 9.57
CA LYS A 83 -3.63 14.20 9.23
C LYS A 83 -2.73 14.96 8.26
N LYS A 84 -1.45 14.57 8.13
CA LYS A 84 -0.46 15.19 7.24
C LYS A 84 -0.11 14.30 6.05
N THR A 85 -0.90 13.26 5.80
CA THR A 85 -0.73 12.40 4.62
C THR A 85 -1.63 12.94 3.51
N PRO A 86 -1.08 13.43 2.39
CA PRO A 86 -1.87 13.83 1.23
C PRO A 86 -2.77 12.70 0.75
N LEU A 87 -4.02 13.03 0.47
CA LEU A 87 -5.03 12.09 0.01
C LEU A 87 -5.45 12.40 -1.43
N THR A 88 -5.80 11.36 -2.18
CA THR A 88 -6.30 11.48 -3.55
C THR A 88 -7.62 10.72 -3.68
N PRO A 89 -8.66 11.35 -4.25
CA PRO A 89 -9.93 10.70 -4.51
C PRO A 89 -9.79 9.64 -5.61
N ILE A 90 -10.36 8.47 -5.39
CA ILE A 90 -10.29 7.30 -6.28
C ILE A 90 -11.64 6.59 -6.34
N VAL A 91 -11.92 5.94 -7.47
CA VAL A 91 -13.11 5.10 -7.64
C VAL A 91 -12.71 3.64 -7.52
N LEU A 92 -13.41 2.87 -6.68
CA LEU A 92 -13.12 1.47 -6.41
C LEU A 92 -14.34 0.60 -6.73
N THR A 93 -14.11 -0.56 -7.36
CA THR A 93 -15.16 -1.52 -7.72
C THR A 93 -15.32 -2.59 -6.65
N LEU A 94 -16.24 -2.36 -5.70
CA LEU A 94 -16.52 -3.29 -4.60
C LEU A 94 -17.29 -4.54 -5.06
N ILE A 95 -18.12 -4.39 -6.08
CA ILE A 95 -18.89 -5.47 -6.70
C ILE A 95 -18.77 -5.31 -8.21
N SER A 96 -18.22 -6.32 -8.87
CA SER A 96 -18.10 -6.40 -10.33
C SER A 96 -19.04 -7.46 -10.90
N LYS A 97 -19.24 -7.46 -12.23
CA LYS A 97 -19.98 -8.52 -12.92
C LYS A 97 -19.31 -9.88 -12.74
N ASP A 98 -17.98 -9.92 -12.84
CA ASP A 98 -17.16 -11.13 -12.67
C ASP A 98 -17.38 -11.76 -11.29
N ASP A 99 -17.54 -10.95 -10.23
CA ASP A 99 -17.83 -11.49 -8.88
C ASP A 99 -19.17 -12.26 -8.86
N LEU A 100 -20.16 -11.81 -9.63
CA LEU A 100 -21.47 -12.45 -9.74
C LEU A 100 -21.41 -13.71 -10.60
N GLU A 101 -20.60 -13.69 -11.66
CA GLU A 101 -20.35 -14.83 -12.54
C GLU A 101 -19.62 -15.94 -11.79
N MET A 102 -18.53 -15.62 -11.09
CA MET A 102 -17.84 -16.55 -10.19
C MET A 102 -18.80 -17.16 -9.16
N LYS A 103 -19.71 -16.35 -8.59
CA LYS A 103 -20.69 -16.87 -7.63
C LYS A 103 -21.65 -17.87 -8.27
N LYS A 104 -22.09 -17.62 -9.51
CA LYS A 104 -22.97 -18.54 -10.28
C LYS A 104 -22.24 -19.83 -10.66
N GLU A 105 -20.94 -19.75 -10.94
CA GLU A 105 -20.09 -20.89 -11.29
C GLU A 105 -19.69 -21.75 -10.07
N GLY A 106 -20.06 -21.34 -8.86
CA GLY A 106 -19.86 -22.13 -7.64
C GLY A 106 -18.54 -21.84 -6.91
N TYR A 107 -17.82 -20.78 -7.27
CA TYR A 107 -16.65 -20.34 -6.53
C TYR A 107 -17.01 -19.98 -5.08
N SER A 108 -16.10 -20.27 -4.17
CA SER A 108 -16.28 -19.95 -2.75
C SER A 108 -16.23 -18.45 -2.49
N ASP A 109 -16.90 -17.99 -1.42
CA ASP A 109 -16.83 -16.59 -0.99
C ASP A 109 -15.39 -16.13 -0.72
N ARG A 110 -14.51 -17.08 -0.37
CA ARG A 110 -13.09 -16.84 -0.16
C ARG A 110 -12.37 -16.49 -1.46
N GLU A 111 -12.62 -17.21 -2.54
CA GLU A 111 -12.00 -16.98 -3.86
C GLU A 111 -12.49 -15.66 -4.47
N ILE A 112 -13.78 -15.38 -4.33
CA ILE A 112 -14.37 -14.10 -4.76
C ILE A 112 -13.77 -12.96 -3.92
N MET A 113 -13.60 -13.14 -2.60
CA MET A 113 -12.96 -12.15 -1.73
C MET A 113 -11.50 -11.88 -2.11
N GLU A 114 -10.71 -12.92 -2.42
CA GLU A 114 -9.33 -12.74 -2.89
C GLU A 114 -9.29 -11.88 -4.17
N THR A 115 -10.16 -12.18 -5.13
CA THR A 115 -10.31 -11.44 -6.39
C THR A 115 -10.65 -9.97 -6.14
N LYS A 116 -11.60 -9.69 -5.24
CA LYS A 116 -11.95 -8.33 -4.81
C LYS A 116 -10.77 -7.59 -4.19
N VAL A 117 -10.06 -8.23 -3.25
CA VAL A 117 -8.92 -7.62 -2.56
C VAL A 117 -7.83 -7.22 -3.56
N VAL A 118 -7.50 -8.11 -4.49
CA VAL A 118 -6.50 -7.88 -5.53
C VAL A 118 -6.93 -6.73 -6.45
N ARG A 119 -8.16 -6.79 -6.97
CA ARG A 119 -8.71 -5.75 -7.86
C ARG A 119 -8.66 -4.36 -7.23
N ILE A 120 -9.18 -4.22 -6.01
CA ILE A 120 -9.29 -2.91 -5.35
C ILE A 120 -7.90 -2.32 -5.05
N PHE A 121 -6.91 -3.13 -4.66
CA PHE A 121 -5.54 -2.62 -4.48
C PHE A 121 -4.93 -2.13 -5.81
N LYS A 122 -5.15 -2.86 -6.91
CA LYS A 122 -4.66 -2.48 -8.23
C LYS A 122 -5.35 -1.22 -8.76
N GLU A 123 -6.68 -1.15 -8.71
CA GLU A 123 -7.47 0.03 -9.11
C GLU A 123 -7.04 1.29 -8.36
N ALA A 124 -6.75 1.17 -7.05
CA ALA A 124 -6.25 2.30 -6.27
C ALA A 124 -4.89 2.78 -6.80
N TYR A 125 -3.98 1.84 -7.06
CA TYR A 125 -2.62 2.15 -7.51
C TYR A 125 -2.60 2.75 -8.92
N GLU A 126 -3.43 2.25 -9.83
CA GLU A 126 -3.63 2.81 -11.17
C GLU A 126 -4.11 4.27 -11.13
N GLN A 127 -4.80 4.67 -10.06
CA GLN A 127 -5.24 6.04 -9.80
C GLN A 127 -4.28 6.82 -8.89
N GLU A 128 -3.01 6.41 -8.85
CA GLU A 128 -1.93 7.03 -8.08
C GLU A 128 -2.18 7.09 -6.56
N ALA A 129 -2.95 6.14 -6.03
CA ALA A 129 -3.31 6.09 -4.62
C ALA A 129 -3.01 4.73 -3.99
N LEU A 130 -2.78 4.74 -2.68
CA LEU A 130 -2.43 3.56 -1.89
C LEU A 130 -3.43 3.36 -0.77
N LEU A 131 -3.86 2.11 -0.62
CA LEU A 131 -4.77 1.67 0.43
C LEU A 131 -4.02 0.93 1.53
N THR A 132 -4.47 1.11 2.76
CA THR A 132 -4.07 0.30 3.91
C THR A 132 -4.96 -0.93 4.03
N HIS A 133 -4.51 -1.96 4.74
CA HIS A 133 -5.37 -3.11 5.09
C HIS A 133 -6.61 -2.68 5.90
N SER A 134 -6.50 -1.58 6.66
CA SER A 134 -7.65 -0.98 7.36
C SER A 134 -8.67 -0.40 6.41
N ASP A 135 -8.24 0.26 5.32
CA ASP A 135 -9.18 0.77 4.30
C ASP A 135 -10.01 -0.37 3.72
N MET A 136 -9.32 -1.42 3.30
CA MET A 136 -9.94 -2.63 2.75
C MET A 136 -10.90 -3.30 3.72
N ALA A 137 -10.50 -3.41 4.99
CA ALA A 137 -11.32 -4.01 6.05
C ALA A 137 -12.65 -3.27 6.23
N TYR A 138 -12.61 -1.93 6.24
CA TYR A 138 -13.82 -1.10 6.32
C TYR A 138 -14.68 -1.18 5.04
N LEU A 139 -14.05 -1.13 3.86
CA LEU A 139 -14.76 -1.18 2.58
C LEU A 139 -15.47 -2.53 2.35
N LEU A 140 -14.84 -3.63 2.76
CA LEU A 140 -15.33 -4.99 2.54
C LEU A 140 -16.06 -5.57 3.77
N ASN A 141 -16.17 -4.81 4.86
CA ASN A 141 -16.76 -5.22 6.13
C ASN A 141 -16.17 -6.54 6.69
N VAL A 142 -14.84 -6.63 6.72
CA VAL A 142 -14.09 -7.79 7.24
C VAL A 142 -12.99 -7.33 8.20
N SER A 143 -12.33 -8.28 8.87
CA SER A 143 -11.18 -7.93 9.71
C SER A 143 -9.95 -7.54 8.88
N THR A 144 -9.08 -6.68 9.44
CA THR A 144 -7.77 -6.37 8.83
C THR A 144 -6.90 -7.61 8.68
N GLY A 145 -7.03 -8.58 9.61
CA GLY A 145 -6.36 -9.88 9.54
C GLY A 145 -6.82 -10.70 8.33
N THR A 146 -8.11 -10.67 7.99
CA THR A 146 -8.66 -11.34 6.81
C THR A 146 -8.05 -10.76 5.54
N VAL A 147 -8.04 -9.43 5.39
CA VAL A 147 -7.43 -8.78 4.21
C VAL A 147 -5.94 -9.11 4.11
N SER A 148 -5.21 -9.00 5.22
CA SER A 148 -3.78 -9.28 5.28
C SER A 148 -3.47 -10.72 4.87
N LYS A 149 -4.27 -11.68 5.36
CA LYS A 149 -4.15 -13.10 5.01
C LYS A 149 -4.38 -13.33 3.52
N GLN A 150 -5.48 -12.81 2.96
CA GLN A 150 -5.81 -12.94 1.53
C GLN A 150 -4.70 -12.34 0.64
N ALA A 151 -4.28 -11.12 0.94
CA ALA A 151 -3.20 -10.46 0.21
C ALA A 151 -1.90 -11.26 0.27
N LYS A 152 -1.54 -11.78 1.46
CA LYS A 152 -0.33 -12.59 1.64
C LYS A 152 -0.38 -13.90 0.84
N GLU A 153 -1.48 -14.64 0.92
CA GLU A 153 -1.66 -15.91 0.23
C GLU A 153 -1.63 -15.72 -1.30
N TYR A 154 -2.31 -14.70 -1.82
CA TYR A 154 -2.25 -14.32 -3.22
C TYR A 154 -0.80 -14.06 -3.68
N MET A 155 -0.08 -13.19 -2.97
CA MET A 155 1.29 -12.82 -3.34
C MET A 155 2.26 -14.01 -3.25
N GLN A 156 2.07 -14.91 -2.28
CA GLN A 156 2.87 -16.13 -2.16
C GLN A 156 2.59 -17.11 -3.30
N ARG A 157 1.32 -17.28 -3.67
CA ARG A 157 0.88 -18.23 -4.71
C ARG A 157 1.27 -17.76 -6.11
N THR A 158 1.18 -16.46 -6.38
CA THR A 158 1.42 -15.89 -7.71
C THR A 158 2.83 -15.34 -7.90
N GLY A 159 3.52 -14.99 -6.81
CA GLY A 159 4.77 -14.22 -6.86
C GLY A 159 4.58 -12.74 -7.20
N GLU A 160 3.36 -12.30 -7.49
CA GLU A 160 3.04 -10.90 -7.75
C GLU A 160 2.94 -10.13 -6.43
N ILE A 161 3.48 -8.91 -6.38
CA ILE A 161 3.40 -8.05 -5.19
C ILE A 161 2.24 -7.06 -5.33
N LEU A 162 1.30 -7.09 -4.37
CA LEU A 162 0.19 -6.15 -4.36
C LEU A 162 0.65 -4.74 -3.90
N PRO A 163 0.20 -3.66 -4.58
CA PRO A 163 0.62 -2.30 -4.29
C PRO A 163 -0.11 -1.71 -3.06
N THR A 164 0.04 -2.35 -1.91
CA THR A 164 -0.51 -1.83 -0.65
C THR A 164 0.34 -0.66 -0.14
N ARG A 165 -0.25 0.25 0.65
CA ARG A 165 0.50 1.36 1.27
C ARG A 165 1.68 0.86 2.11
N GLY A 166 1.50 -0.24 2.84
CA GLY A 166 2.55 -0.81 3.68
C GLY A 166 3.75 -1.31 2.88
N ILE A 167 3.54 -1.73 1.63
CA ILE A 167 4.60 -2.25 0.76
C ILE A 167 5.27 -1.09 0.00
N ILE A 168 4.48 -0.28 -0.72
CA ILE A 168 5.02 0.78 -1.59
C ILE A 168 5.75 1.86 -0.78
N HIS A 169 5.29 2.16 0.43
CA HIS A 169 5.96 3.10 1.34
C HIS A 169 6.89 2.39 2.34
N ASP A 170 7.08 1.06 2.27
CA ASP A 170 7.84 0.27 3.26
C ASP A 170 7.43 0.61 4.73
N ILE A 171 6.13 0.93 4.91
CA ILE A 171 5.52 1.24 6.22
C ILE A 171 5.11 -0.07 6.86
N GLY A 172 6.10 -0.77 7.41
CA GLY A 172 5.87 -1.93 8.24
C GLY A 172 6.94 -3.01 8.11
N ARG A 173 6.90 -3.97 9.02
CA ARG A 173 7.69 -5.21 8.93
C ARG A 173 7.06 -6.17 7.93
N ALA A 174 6.71 -5.73 6.72
CA ALA A 174 6.09 -6.61 5.74
C ALA A 174 7.14 -7.56 5.14
N VAL A 175 7.53 -8.56 5.95
CA VAL A 175 8.36 -9.74 5.66
C VAL A 175 8.07 -10.35 4.28
N THR A 176 6.80 -10.40 3.89
CA THR A 176 6.36 -11.13 2.71
C THR A 176 6.96 -10.62 1.40
N HIS A 177 7.00 -9.30 1.16
CA HIS A 177 7.50 -8.78 -0.13
C HIS A 177 9.03 -8.85 -0.21
N LYS A 178 9.74 -8.70 0.93
CA LYS A 178 11.20 -8.92 1.02
C LYS A 178 11.54 -10.36 0.66
N ARG A 179 10.78 -11.32 1.19
CA ARG A 179 10.93 -12.73 0.84
C ARG A 179 10.68 -12.99 -0.64
N ILE A 180 9.65 -12.39 -1.25
CA ILE A 180 9.38 -12.54 -2.69
C ILE A 180 10.55 -11.99 -3.52
N ILE A 181 11.05 -10.79 -3.20
CA ILE A 181 12.22 -10.17 -3.85
C ILE A 181 13.43 -11.10 -3.77
N LEU A 182 13.72 -11.65 -2.58
CA LEU A 182 14.85 -12.55 -2.39
C LEU A 182 14.67 -13.88 -3.12
N ASN A 183 13.47 -14.47 -3.11
CA ASN A 183 13.21 -15.70 -3.84
C ASN A 183 13.39 -15.51 -5.35
N LEU A 184 12.99 -14.36 -5.91
CA LEU A 184 13.27 -14.03 -7.31
C LEU A 184 14.78 -13.87 -7.56
N TYR A 185 15.50 -13.21 -6.64
CA TYR A 185 16.95 -13.09 -6.72
C TYR A 185 17.65 -14.44 -6.71
N ILE A 186 17.26 -15.35 -5.82
CA ILE A 186 17.85 -16.69 -5.69
C ILE A 186 17.57 -17.54 -6.95
N LYS A 187 16.39 -17.38 -7.57
CA LYS A 187 16.05 -17.97 -8.88
C LYS A 187 16.84 -17.40 -10.07
N GLY A 188 17.74 -16.44 -9.85
CA GLY A 188 18.64 -15.88 -10.86
C GLY A 188 18.11 -14.65 -11.61
N TYR A 189 16.94 -14.11 -11.23
CA TYR A 189 16.45 -12.87 -11.82
C TYR A 189 17.36 -11.69 -11.47
N GLN A 190 17.53 -10.75 -12.40
CA GLN A 190 18.37 -9.57 -12.19
C GLN A 190 17.59 -8.45 -11.48
N THR A 191 18.29 -7.59 -10.72
CA THR A 191 17.66 -6.47 -9.98
C THR A 191 16.68 -5.66 -10.83
N PRO A 192 16.97 -5.29 -12.10
CA PRO A 192 16.01 -4.53 -12.92
C PRO A 192 14.71 -5.29 -13.20
N ASP A 193 14.79 -6.61 -13.41
CA ASP A 193 13.61 -7.44 -13.66
C ASP A 193 12.80 -7.64 -12.38
N ILE A 194 13.48 -7.91 -11.25
CA ILE A 194 12.84 -8.01 -9.94
C ILE A 194 12.12 -6.70 -9.60
N ALA A 195 12.76 -5.55 -9.81
CA ALA A 195 12.17 -4.24 -9.57
C ALA A 195 10.87 -4.04 -10.38
N ARG A 196 10.87 -4.43 -11.66
CA ARG A 196 9.68 -4.39 -12.53
C ARG A 196 8.59 -5.36 -12.07
N MET A 197 8.95 -6.60 -11.75
CA MET A 197 8.01 -7.64 -11.32
C MET A 197 7.37 -7.34 -9.97
N THR A 198 8.05 -6.57 -9.12
CA THR A 198 7.63 -6.31 -7.74
C THR A 198 7.15 -4.89 -7.51
N ASN A 199 7.09 -4.05 -8.54
CA ASN A 199 6.80 -2.61 -8.44
C ASN A 199 7.64 -1.88 -7.38
N HIS A 200 8.94 -2.22 -7.32
CA HIS A 200 9.92 -1.56 -6.46
C HIS A 200 10.93 -0.77 -7.29
N THR A 201 11.65 0.14 -6.64
CA THR A 201 12.83 0.75 -7.26
C THR A 201 14.00 -0.23 -7.19
N GLN A 202 14.93 -0.14 -8.14
CA GLN A 202 16.12 -0.99 -8.15
C GLN A 202 16.94 -0.82 -6.86
N GLU A 203 17.01 0.41 -6.33
CA GLU A 203 17.71 0.72 -5.08
C GLU A 203 17.06 0.03 -3.87
N ALA A 204 15.73 -0.12 -3.87
CA ALA A 204 15.01 -0.84 -2.82
C ALA A 204 15.32 -2.35 -2.90
N CYS A 205 15.25 -2.94 -4.09
CA CYS A 205 15.61 -4.35 -4.32
C CYS A 205 17.06 -4.63 -3.92
N ASP A 206 18.00 -3.79 -4.36
CA ASP A 206 19.43 -3.91 -4.03
C ASP A 206 19.68 -3.84 -2.52
N ARG A 207 18.94 -3.00 -1.80
CA ARG A 207 19.06 -2.90 -0.34
C ARG A 207 18.77 -4.24 0.33
N TYR A 208 17.69 -4.91 -0.08
CA TYR A 208 17.32 -6.22 0.46
C TYR A 208 18.32 -7.30 0.06
N ILE A 209 18.73 -7.35 -1.21
CA ILE A 209 19.71 -8.32 -1.72
C ILE A 209 21.06 -8.16 -1.00
N LYS A 210 21.54 -6.91 -0.79
CA LYS A 210 22.77 -6.64 -0.05
C LYS A 210 22.68 -7.05 1.42
N ALA A 211 21.54 -6.82 2.07
CA ALA A 211 21.31 -7.27 3.44
C ALA A 211 21.34 -8.80 3.53
N TYR A 212 20.68 -9.49 2.61
CA TYR A 212 20.65 -10.95 2.52
C TYR A 212 22.07 -11.55 2.37
N LYS A 213 22.86 -11.06 1.41
CA LYS A 213 24.25 -11.53 1.21
C LYS A 213 25.14 -11.35 2.44
N LYS A 214 24.96 -10.27 3.20
CA LYS A 214 25.69 -10.06 4.45
C LYS A 214 25.31 -11.10 5.50
N VAL A 215 24.02 -11.40 5.62
CA VAL A 215 23.53 -12.43 6.55
C VAL A 215 24.01 -13.83 6.14
N GLU A 216 23.92 -14.17 4.85
CA GLU A 216 24.42 -15.44 4.30
C GLU A 216 25.90 -15.68 4.61
N LYS A 217 26.74 -14.65 4.50
CA LYS A 217 28.16 -14.78 4.80
C LYS A 217 28.41 -15.02 6.28
N LEU A 218 27.67 -14.32 7.16
CA LEU A 218 27.88 -14.37 8.61
C LEU A 218 27.21 -15.59 9.26
N SER A 219 26.11 -16.10 8.70
CA SER A 219 25.39 -17.27 9.22
C SER A 219 26.22 -18.55 9.19
N LYS A 220 27.28 -18.59 8.38
CA LYS A 220 28.22 -19.72 8.32
C LYS A 220 29.08 -19.87 9.57
N THR A 221 29.24 -18.81 10.36
CA THR A 221 30.18 -18.79 11.51
C THR A 221 29.60 -18.22 12.79
N MET A 222 28.43 -17.58 12.75
CA MET A 222 27.88 -16.80 13.87
C MET A 222 26.41 -17.11 14.11
N LYS A 223 25.95 -16.90 15.35
CA LYS A 223 24.54 -17.05 15.71
C LYS A 223 23.75 -15.79 15.34
N SER A 224 22.43 -15.95 15.18
CA SER A 224 21.51 -14.89 14.74
C SER A 224 21.61 -13.60 15.57
N GLU A 225 21.86 -13.72 16.87
CA GLU A 225 22.00 -12.61 17.83
C GLU A 225 23.25 -11.77 17.55
N GLU A 226 24.36 -12.43 17.24
CA GLU A 226 25.65 -11.77 16.97
C GLU A 226 25.59 -11.05 15.62
N ILE A 227 24.96 -11.69 14.63
CA ILE A 227 24.71 -11.10 13.31
C ILE A 227 23.83 -9.85 13.43
N ALA A 228 22.76 -9.92 14.25
CA ALA A 228 21.87 -8.80 14.50
C ALA A 228 22.62 -7.61 15.11
N GLN A 229 23.52 -7.85 16.06
CA GLN A 229 24.37 -6.81 16.65
C GLN A 229 25.34 -6.21 15.62
N ILE A 230 26.06 -7.04 14.86
CA ILE A 230 27.06 -6.58 13.88
C ILE A 230 26.41 -5.75 12.76
N LEU A 231 25.25 -6.18 12.28
CA LEU A 231 24.57 -5.52 11.17
C LEU A 231 23.63 -4.40 11.61
N GLY A 232 23.45 -4.18 12.92
CA GLY A 232 22.48 -3.22 13.46
C GLY A 232 21.04 -3.54 13.06
N MET A 233 20.71 -4.83 12.91
CA MET A 233 19.41 -5.31 12.48
C MET A 233 18.60 -5.87 13.66
N GLY A 234 17.28 -5.90 13.55
CA GLY A 234 16.45 -6.62 14.52
C GLY A 234 16.67 -8.13 14.42
N LYS A 235 16.77 -8.83 15.56
CA LYS A 235 16.96 -10.28 15.60
C LYS A 235 15.99 -11.06 14.71
N SER A 236 14.70 -10.70 14.76
CA SER A 236 13.66 -11.35 13.97
C SER A 236 13.86 -11.20 12.46
N LEU A 237 14.47 -10.10 12.00
CA LEU A 237 14.79 -9.89 10.59
C LEU A 237 15.97 -10.77 10.15
N VAL A 238 16.96 -10.97 11.01
CA VAL A 238 18.08 -11.88 10.74
C VAL A 238 17.60 -13.33 10.69
N GLU A 239 16.80 -13.76 11.66
CA GLU A 239 16.18 -15.11 11.67
C GLU A 239 15.32 -15.37 10.43
N GLU A 240 14.73 -14.33 9.84
CA GLU A 240 13.97 -14.43 8.60
C GLU A 240 14.87 -14.67 7.39
N TYR A 241 15.97 -13.91 7.25
CA TYR A 241 16.95 -14.16 6.20
C TYR A 241 17.59 -15.55 6.32
N ILE A 242 17.87 -16.03 7.55
CA ILE A 242 18.36 -17.39 7.79
C ILE A 242 17.32 -18.43 7.40
N ARG A 243 16.03 -18.21 7.67
CA ARG A 243 14.97 -19.12 7.21
C ARG A 243 14.91 -19.22 5.69
N ILE A 244 15.06 -18.10 4.98
CA ILE A 244 15.10 -18.10 3.51
C ILE A 244 16.31 -18.89 2.99
N LEU A 245 17.47 -18.77 3.64
CA LEU A 245 18.67 -19.55 3.30
C LEU A 245 18.43 -21.06 3.46
N ASN A 246 17.81 -21.47 4.56
CA ASN A 246 17.58 -22.88 4.87
C ASN A 246 16.40 -23.50 4.10
N GLU A 247 15.52 -22.72 3.48
CA GLU A 247 14.45 -23.22 2.61
C GLU A 247 14.99 -23.68 1.23
N GLU A 248 16.24 -23.32 0.89
CA GLU A 248 16.89 -23.59 -0.41
C GLU A 248 18.08 -24.58 -0.32
N GLU A 249 18.48 -25.01 0.89
CA GLU A 249 19.38 -26.18 1.11
C GLU A 249 18.59 -27.50 1.13
#